data_AF-A0A9W9X2R8-F1
#
_entry.id   AF-A0A9W9X2R8-F1
#
_cell.length_a   1.000
_cell.length_b   1.000
_cell.length_c   1.000
_cell.angle_alpha   90.00
_cell.angle_beta   90.00
_cell.angle_gamma   90.00
#
_symmetry.space_group_name_H-M   'P 1'
#
loop_
_entity.id
_entity.type
_entity.pdbx_description
1 polymer ?
#
loop_
_entity_poly.entity_id
_entity_poly.type
_entity_poly.pdbx_seq_one_letter_code
_entity_poly.pdbx_strand_id
1 'polypeptide(L)'
;MVFAPIPGPETLLYGEREHRGRWFERWAKNPAAPGCKVARSDVTIADIGESLTIDRKPGTPGARDDEEVAHQMVQLHLEGPWVRHSMDSGYSFNDEGEVLTETLNEWKSYIAPSALFIASIYRSSGPYVSQIAQAMYQSENRIDTLKHVFFLDVINEDTVEFVLDNIFAEDRRPDGSRVEYHFVPGQSKFYALLGTKLGSVVASLVLGAYPRGTRHVSQIVVHREVQRCFGLQFDIDTIPASPPPPYSALPGGKHKRPRGGDGNESDDGGEPPKKRRKSANPNRNYDPSYQGPARRTRGQAAASKIVKLPLRPRKPTEGAL
;
A
#
# COMPACT_ATOMS: atom_id res chain seq x y z
N MET A 1 -21.48 6.57 16.66
CA MET A 1 -21.08 5.21 17.10
C MET A 1 -19.92 5.36 18.06
N VAL A 2 -20.03 4.91 19.31
CA VAL A 2 -18.93 4.95 20.28
C VAL A 2 -18.14 3.66 20.13
N PHE A 3 -16.88 3.76 19.70
CA PHE A 3 -16.02 2.59 19.54
C PHE A 3 -15.33 2.27 20.88
N ALA A 4 -15.46 1.02 21.33
CA ALA A 4 -14.78 0.51 22.52
C ALA A 4 -13.26 0.75 22.47
N PRO A 5 -12.57 0.94 23.61
CA PRO A 5 -11.12 1.08 23.61
C PRO A 5 -10.43 -0.12 22.96
N ILE A 6 -9.32 0.11 22.27
CA ILE A 6 -8.50 -0.99 21.74
C ILE A 6 -7.69 -1.55 22.91
N PRO A 7 -7.72 -2.88 23.17
CA PRO A 7 -6.91 -3.50 24.21
C PRO A 7 -5.41 -3.28 23.98
N GLY A 8 -4.62 -3.30 25.05
CA GLY A 8 -3.17 -3.24 24.95
C GLY A 8 -2.59 -4.44 24.21
N PRO A 9 -1.45 -4.29 23.51
CA PRO A 9 -0.84 -5.35 22.70
C PRO A 9 -0.57 -6.62 23.51
N GLU A 10 -0.20 -6.52 24.78
CA GLU A 10 0.07 -7.63 25.69
C GLU A 10 -1.14 -8.55 25.96
N THR A 11 -2.35 -8.06 25.67
CA THR A 11 -3.59 -8.81 25.86
C THR A 11 -4.13 -9.43 24.57
N LEU A 12 -3.51 -9.12 23.43
CA LEU A 12 -3.95 -9.56 22.11
C LEU A 12 -3.18 -10.81 21.67
N LEU A 13 -3.85 -11.70 20.94
CA LEU A 13 -3.31 -13.00 20.53
C LEU A 13 -2.04 -12.86 19.68
N TYR A 14 -2.01 -11.86 18.79
CA TYR A 14 -0.84 -11.58 17.93
C TYR A 14 -0.12 -10.28 18.30
N GLY A 15 -0.23 -9.86 19.56
CA GLY A 15 0.56 -8.77 20.11
C GLY A 15 0.46 -7.46 19.32
N GLU A 16 1.63 -6.87 19.03
CA GLU A 16 1.77 -5.62 18.31
C GLU A 16 1.18 -5.63 16.90
N ARG A 17 1.22 -6.77 16.19
CA ARG A 17 0.65 -6.87 14.84
C ARG A 17 -0.86 -6.68 14.91
N GLU A 18 -1.53 -7.42 15.79
CA GLU A 18 -2.98 -7.28 15.98
C GLU A 18 -3.35 -5.87 16.47
N HIS A 19 -2.61 -5.33 17.44
CA HIS A 19 -2.85 -3.99 17.98
C HIS A 19 -2.78 -2.93 16.88
N ARG A 20 -1.74 -2.97 16.05
CA ARG A 20 -1.55 -2.04 14.93
C ARG A 20 -2.67 -2.16 13.89
N GLY A 21 -3.07 -3.38 13.52
CA GLY A 21 -4.17 -3.61 12.59
C GLY A 21 -5.51 -3.07 13.09
N ARG A 22 -5.82 -3.24 14.38
CA ARG A 22 -7.01 -2.66 15.00
C ARG A 22 -7.01 -1.12 14.94
N TRP A 23 -5.85 -0.49 15.15
CA TRP A 23 -5.72 0.96 14.99
C TRP A 23 -5.95 1.42 13.55
N PHE A 24 -5.37 0.73 12.58
CA PHE A 24 -5.59 1.02 11.16
C PHE A 24 -7.07 0.93 10.78
N GLU A 25 -7.74 -0.14 11.19
CA GLU A 25 -9.18 -0.29 10.95
C GLU A 25 -9.99 0.82 11.64
N ARG A 26 -9.68 1.13 12.90
CA ARG A 26 -10.37 2.20 13.64
C ARG A 26 -10.21 3.55 12.96
N TRP A 27 -9.00 3.90 12.52
CA TRP A 27 -8.77 5.15 11.80
C TRP A 27 -9.47 5.19 10.45
N ALA A 28 -9.55 4.05 9.74
CA ALA A 28 -10.25 3.97 8.46
C ALA A 28 -11.77 4.14 8.64
N LYS A 29 -12.35 3.53 9.69
CA LYS A 29 -13.80 3.56 9.94
C LYS A 29 -14.30 4.79 10.69
N ASN A 30 -13.46 5.43 11.50
CA ASN A 30 -13.86 6.54 12.36
C ASN A 30 -13.09 7.83 12.03
N PRO A 31 -13.72 8.81 11.36
CA PRO A 31 -13.12 10.10 11.08
C PRO A 31 -12.64 10.86 12.33
N ALA A 32 -13.32 10.67 13.46
CA ALA A 32 -13.02 11.32 14.74
C ALA A 32 -12.00 10.54 15.58
N ALA A 33 -11.47 9.40 15.10
CA ALA A 33 -10.48 8.66 15.86
C ALA A 33 -9.18 9.48 16.04
N PRO A 34 -8.69 9.66 17.27
CA PRO A 34 -7.52 10.47 17.54
C PRO A 34 -6.24 9.77 17.09
N GLY A 35 -5.16 10.55 16.95
CA GLY A 35 -3.79 10.03 16.88
C GLY A 35 -3.38 9.35 15.58
N CYS A 36 -4.22 9.37 14.53
CA CYS A 36 -3.82 8.83 13.23
C CYS A 36 -2.71 9.67 12.60
N LYS A 37 -1.54 9.07 12.44
CA LYS A 37 -0.34 9.71 11.88
C LYS A 37 -0.30 9.69 10.36
N VAL A 38 -1.21 8.96 9.70
CA VAL A 38 -1.29 8.88 8.24
C VAL A 38 -2.10 10.08 7.73
N ALA A 39 -1.40 10.98 7.04
CA ALA A 39 -2.00 12.11 6.34
C ALA A 39 -2.47 11.68 4.94
N ARG A 40 -3.34 12.51 4.35
CA ARG A 40 -3.69 12.44 2.93
C ARG A 40 -2.42 12.57 2.09
N SER A 41 -2.26 11.71 1.09
CA SER A 41 -1.12 11.82 0.17
C SER A 41 -1.48 12.68 -1.03
N ASP A 42 -0.59 13.63 -1.33
CA ASP A 42 -0.56 14.48 -2.52
C ASP A 42 0.56 14.11 -3.50
N VAL A 43 1.39 13.11 -3.16
CA VAL A 43 2.45 12.58 -4.02
C VAL A 43 1.87 12.08 -5.35
N THR A 44 2.46 12.54 -6.44
CA THR A 44 2.13 12.18 -7.82
C THR A 44 3.26 11.36 -8.46
N ILE A 45 2.97 10.76 -9.63
CA ILE A 45 3.99 10.05 -10.40
C ILE A 45 5.11 10.99 -10.89
N ALA A 46 4.79 12.29 -11.09
CA ALA A 46 5.78 13.29 -11.47
C ALA A 46 6.79 13.54 -10.34
N ASP A 47 6.31 13.69 -9.10
CA ASP A 47 7.19 13.88 -7.92
C ASP A 47 8.14 12.68 -7.72
N ILE A 48 7.68 11.48 -8.07
CA ILE A 48 8.51 10.26 -8.02
C ILE A 48 9.55 10.29 -9.16
N GLY A 49 9.11 10.64 -10.37
CA GLY A 49 9.92 10.67 -11.59
C GLY A 49 11.07 11.70 -11.58
N GLU A 50 11.03 12.70 -10.71
CA GLU A 50 12.16 13.63 -10.51
C GLU A 50 13.42 12.92 -9.99
N SER A 51 13.26 11.80 -9.29
CA SER A 51 14.36 11.09 -8.62
C SER A 51 14.64 9.69 -9.18
N LEU A 52 13.73 9.14 -9.99
CA LEU A 52 13.76 7.75 -10.43
C LEU A 52 13.27 7.63 -11.87
N THR A 53 13.85 6.69 -12.62
CA THR A 53 13.37 6.40 -13.97
C THR A 53 12.11 5.53 -13.87
N ILE A 54 11.02 5.96 -14.50
CA ILE A 54 9.76 5.21 -14.55
C ILE A 54 9.51 4.77 -15.99
N ASP A 55 9.54 3.45 -16.21
CA ASP A 55 9.13 2.82 -17.45
C ASP A 55 7.66 2.40 -17.36
N ARG A 56 6.88 2.79 -18.37
CA ARG A 56 5.44 2.51 -18.47
C ARG A 56 5.18 1.83 -19.81
N LYS A 57 4.70 0.58 -19.76
CA LYS A 57 4.42 -0.23 -20.94
C LYS A 57 3.04 -0.85 -20.88
N PRO A 58 2.41 -1.16 -22.02
CA PRO A 58 1.25 -2.05 -22.04
C PRO A 58 1.58 -3.34 -21.28
N GLY A 59 0.72 -3.70 -20.34
CA GLY A 59 0.83 -4.95 -19.62
C GLY A 59 0.20 -6.08 -20.43
N THR A 60 0.86 -7.22 -20.48
CA THR A 60 0.28 -8.45 -21.03
C THR A 60 0.39 -9.55 -19.97
N PRO A 61 -0.48 -9.54 -18.94
CA PRO A 61 -0.44 -10.58 -17.92
C PRO A 61 -0.58 -11.97 -18.55
N GLY A 62 0.22 -12.93 -18.09
CA GLY A 62 0.29 -14.28 -18.65
C GLY A 62 1.33 -14.48 -19.77
N ALA A 63 2.01 -13.42 -20.22
CA ALA A 63 3.17 -13.58 -21.10
C ALA A 63 4.41 -14.03 -20.29
N ARG A 64 4.58 -15.35 -20.12
CA ARG A 64 5.73 -16.07 -19.50
C ARG A 64 6.16 -15.71 -18.06
N ASP A 65 5.93 -14.50 -17.59
CA ASP A 65 6.61 -13.98 -16.38
C ASP A 65 5.67 -13.68 -15.20
N ASP A 66 4.35 -13.83 -15.33
CA ASP A 66 3.39 -13.44 -14.29
C ASP A 66 2.12 -14.32 -14.28
N GLU A 67 2.29 -15.62 -14.05
CA GLU A 67 1.19 -16.59 -13.99
C GLU A 67 0.17 -16.24 -12.89
N GLU A 68 0.63 -15.74 -11.74
CA GLU A 68 -0.24 -15.35 -10.62
C GLU A 68 -1.18 -14.20 -11.01
N VAL A 69 -0.67 -13.18 -11.71
CA VAL A 69 -1.51 -12.08 -12.22
C VAL A 69 -2.56 -12.62 -13.18
N ALA A 70 -2.17 -13.48 -14.12
CA ALA A 70 -3.11 -14.09 -15.07
C ALA A 70 -4.17 -14.97 -14.37
N HIS A 71 -3.77 -15.72 -13.34
CA HIS A 71 -4.69 -16.54 -12.56
C HIS A 71 -5.75 -15.67 -11.86
N GLN A 72 -5.31 -14.62 -11.14
CA GLN A 72 -6.21 -13.72 -10.44
C GLN A 72 -7.13 -12.95 -11.40
N MET A 73 -6.64 -12.60 -12.58
CA MET A 73 -7.46 -11.98 -13.62
C MET A 73 -8.64 -12.83 -14.04
N VAL A 74 -8.40 -14.12 -14.29
CA VAL A 74 -9.46 -15.05 -14.68
C VAL A 74 -10.42 -15.25 -13.52
N GLN A 75 -9.90 -15.49 -12.32
CA GLN A 75 -10.71 -15.77 -11.13
C GLN A 75 -11.63 -14.60 -10.76
N LEU A 76 -11.13 -13.38 -10.81
CA LEU A 76 -11.84 -12.17 -10.41
C LEU A 76 -12.49 -11.42 -11.59
N HIS A 77 -12.39 -11.98 -12.81
CA HIS A 77 -12.92 -11.38 -14.03
C HIS A 77 -12.42 -9.94 -14.22
N LEU A 78 -11.13 -9.71 -13.98
CA LEU A 78 -10.51 -8.39 -14.08
C LEU A 78 -10.25 -8.05 -15.55
N GLU A 79 -10.93 -7.01 -16.03
CA GLU A 79 -10.78 -6.52 -17.39
C GLU A 79 -9.62 -5.52 -17.51
N GLY A 80 -9.03 -5.45 -18.71
CA GLY A 80 -8.02 -4.45 -19.04
C GLY A 80 -8.62 -3.06 -19.34
N PRO A 81 -7.81 -2.12 -19.87
CA PRO A 81 -6.42 -2.29 -20.29
C PRO A 81 -5.47 -2.44 -19.11
N TRP A 82 -4.38 -3.19 -19.34
CA TRP A 82 -3.34 -3.42 -18.34
C TRP A 82 -2.13 -2.55 -18.63
N VAL A 83 -1.53 -2.03 -17.57
CA VAL A 83 -0.29 -1.26 -17.65
C VAL A 83 0.73 -1.85 -16.69
N ARG A 84 1.94 -2.06 -17.17
CA ARG A 84 3.09 -2.45 -16.36
C ARG A 84 3.93 -1.20 -16.07
N HIS A 85 4.25 -1.00 -14.80
CA HIS A 85 5.20 0.01 -14.35
C HIS A 85 6.45 -0.67 -13.81
N SER A 86 7.60 -0.12 -14.17
CA SER A 86 8.88 -0.47 -13.57
C SER A 86 9.60 0.81 -13.18
N MET A 87 10.08 0.88 -11.95
CA MET A 87 10.87 1.99 -11.45
C MET A 87 12.12 1.44 -10.79
N ASP A 88 13.27 2.02 -11.13
CA ASP A 88 14.57 1.60 -10.59
C ASP A 88 15.50 2.84 -10.44
N SER A 89 16.28 2.89 -9.37
CA SER A 89 17.34 3.89 -9.16
C SER A 89 18.66 3.60 -9.89
N GLY A 90 18.74 2.46 -10.55
CA GLY A 90 19.99 1.81 -10.92
C GLY A 90 20.62 1.04 -9.75
N TYR A 91 21.49 0.09 -10.11
CA TYR A 91 22.34 -0.62 -9.15
C TYR A 91 23.64 0.15 -8.95
N SER A 92 23.98 0.39 -7.69
CA SER A 92 25.32 0.79 -7.28
C SER A 92 26.01 -0.42 -6.67
N PHE A 93 27.33 -0.50 -6.77
CA PHE A 93 28.11 -1.63 -6.28
C PHE A 93 29.23 -1.15 -5.35
N ASN A 94 29.56 -1.94 -4.32
CA ASN A 94 30.77 -1.72 -3.51
C ASN A 94 32.02 -2.17 -4.29
N ASP A 95 33.19 -1.97 -3.68
CA ASP A 95 34.48 -2.37 -4.25
C ASP A 95 34.61 -3.90 -4.47
N GLU A 96 33.75 -4.69 -3.81
CA GLU A 96 33.68 -6.16 -3.93
C GLU A 96 32.70 -6.61 -5.02
N GLY A 97 32.01 -5.67 -5.69
CA GLY A 97 31.02 -5.93 -6.73
C GLY A 97 29.65 -6.36 -6.21
N GLU A 98 29.37 -6.14 -4.93
CA GLU A 98 28.06 -6.39 -4.32
C GLU A 98 27.14 -5.18 -4.45
N VAL A 99 25.84 -5.42 -4.65
CA VAL A 99 24.85 -4.35 -4.79
C VAL A 99 24.70 -3.57 -3.48
N LEU A 100 24.89 -2.26 -3.54
CA LEU A 100 24.64 -1.33 -2.45
C LEU A 100 23.13 -1.15 -2.27
N THR A 101 22.60 -1.76 -1.21
CA THR A 101 21.16 -1.76 -0.95
C THR A 101 20.67 -0.43 -0.38
N GLU A 102 21.55 0.35 0.26
CA GLU A 102 21.22 1.67 0.83
C GLU A 102 20.89 2.76 -0.19
N THR A 103 21.18 2.53 -1.47
CA THR A 103 20.79 3.44 -2.56
C THR A 103 19.69 2.84 -3.45
N LEU A 104 19.42 1.54 -3.31
CA LEU A 104 18.48 0.84 -4.16
C LEU A 104 17.05 1.30 -3.89
N ASN A 105 16.30 1.46 -4.97
CA ASN A 105 14.90 1.85 -4.98
C ASN A 105 14.25 1.19 -6.18
N GLU A 106 13.43 0.17 -5.94
CA GLU A 106 12.79 -0.63 -6.98
C GLU A 106 11.28 -0.67 -6.76
N TRP A 107 10.52 -0.63 -7.85
CA TRP A 107 9.09 -0.91 -7.85
C TRP A 107 8.69 -1.58 -9.17
N LYS A 108 7.90 -2.65 -9.09
CA LYS A 108 7.25 -3.27 -10.25
C LYS A 108 5.78 -3.50 -9.93
N SER A 109 4.91 -3.10 -10.85
CA SER A 109 3.47 -3.31 -10.69
C SER A 109 2.75 -3.57 -12.00
N TYR A 110 1.58 -4.21 -11.90
CA TYR A 110 0.56 -4.27 -12.94
C TYR A 110 -0.70 -3.55 -12.45
N ILE A 111 -1.29 -2.73 -13.32
CA ILE A 111 -2.46 -1.91 -12.98
C ILE A 111 -3.57 -2.15 -13.99
N ALA A 112 -4.77 -2.34 -13.46
CA ALA A 112 -6.04 -2.43 -14.18
C ALA A 112 -7.11 -1.54 -13.50
N PRO A 113 -8.25 -1.29 -14.15
CA PRO A 113 -9.28 -0.36 -13.66
C PRO A 113 -9.79 -0.58 -12.23
N SER A 114 -9.67 -1.77 -11.66
CA SER A 114 -10.07 -2.07 -10.27
C SER A 114 -8.98 -2.74 -9.42
N ALA A 115 -7.80 -2.98 -9.99
CA ALA A 115 -6.77 -3.80 -9.36
C ALA A 115 -5.36 -3.20 -9.49
N LEU A 116 -4.59 -3.33 -8.40
CA LEU A 116 -3.17 -3.00 -8.34
C LEU A 116 -2.41 -4.24 -7.88
N PHE A 117 -1.59 -4.81 -8.76
CA PHE A 117 -0.67 -5.89 -8.43
C PHE A 117 0.72 -5.33 -8.22
N ILE A 118 1.33 -5.65 -7.10
CA ILE A 118 2.66 -5.18 -6.73
C ILE A 118 3.60 -6.38 -6.69
N ALA A 119 4.50 -6.45 -7.68
CA ALA A 119 5.39 -7.57 -7.91
C ALA A 119 6.76 -7.40 -7.24
N SER A 120 7.24 -6.15 -7.11
CA SER A 120 8.51 -5.85 -6.46
C SER A 120 8.42 -4.49 -5.78
N ILE A 121 8.96 -4.41 -4.56
CA ILE A 121 9.11 -3.17 -3.81
C ILE A 121 10.44 -3.25 -3.10
N TYR A 122 11.28 -2.23 -3.27
CA TYR A 122 12.44 -1.96 -2.44
C TYR A 122 12.59 -0.44 -2.27
N ARG A 123 12.79 0.05 -1.05
CA ARG A 123 12.85 1.51 -0.77
C ARG A 123 13.91 1.88 0.25
N SER A 124 15.05 2.40 -0.19
CA SER A 124 16.02 3.00 0.72
C SER A 124 15.62 4.41 1.17
N SER A 125 15.00 5.20 0.30
CA SER A 125 14.70 6.62 0.54
C SER A 125 13.34 7.03 -0.06
N GLY A 126 13.05 8.33 -0.16
CA GLY A 126 11.89 8.88 -0.88
C GLY A 126 10.50 8.63 -0.24
N PRO A 127 9.41 8.77 -1.03
CA PRO A 127 8.04 8.59 -0.57
C PRO A 127 7.78 7.20 0.01
N TYR A 128 6.79 7.10 0.90
CA TYR A 128 6.37 5.81 1.44
C TYR A 128 5.74 4.93 0.34
N VAL A 129 5.89 3.61 0.47
CA VAL A 129 5.35 2.62 -0.48
C VAL A 129 3.84 2.81 -0.72
N SER A 130 3.07 3.16 0.32
CA SER A 130 1.64 3.45 0.19
C SER A 130 1.34 4.68 -0.68
N GLN A 131 2.22 5.68 -0.66
CA GLN A 131 2.11 6.88 -1.48
C GLN A 131 2.49 6.57 -2.93
N ILE A 132 3.53 5.74 -3.14
CA ILE A 132 3.90 5.25 -4.48
C ILE A 132 2.77 4.43 -5.08
N ALA A 133 2.20 3.49 -4.31
CA ALA A 133 1.04 2.70 -4.73
C ALA A 133 -0.14 3.59 -5.15
N GLN A 134 -0.45 4.62 -4.35
CA GLN A 134 -1.49 5.60 -4.67
C GLN A 134 -1.16 6.35 -5.98
N ALA A 135 0.05 6.89 -6.10
CA ALA A 135 0.47 7.69 -7.25
C ALA A 135 0.49 6.88 -8.55
N MET A 136 1.00 5.64 -8.52
CA MET A 136 1.04 4.74 -9.66
C MET A 136 -0.37 4.33 -10.09
N TYR A 137 -1.27 4.03 -9.13
CA TYR A 137 -2.65 3.72 -9.49
C TYR A 137 -3.37 4.94 -10.08
N GLN A 138 -3.18 6.12 -9.47
CA GLN A 138 -3.81 7.36 -9.91
C GLN A 138 -3.30 7.87 -11.27
N SER A 139 -2.14 7.44 -11.74
CA SER A 139 -1.66 7.77 -13.09
C SER A 139 -2.44 7.06 -14.19
N GLU A 140 -3.10 5.94 -13.86
CA GLU A 140 -3.84 5.13 -14.83
C GLU A 140 -5.36 5.20 -14.63
N ASN A 141 -5.81 5.26 -13.37
CA ASN A 141 -7.22 5.12 -13.00
C ASN A 141 -7.60 6.09 -11.89
N ARG A 142 -8.90 6.35 -11.72
CA ARG A 142 -9.36 7.16 -10.59
C ARG A 142 -9.28 6.34 -9.31
N ILE A 143 -8.77 6.93 -8.22
CA ILE A 143 -8.55 6.18 -6.97
C ILE A 143 -9.83 5.53 -6.39
N ASP A 144 -11.02 6.08 -6.68
CA ASP A 144 -12.30 5.52 -6.23
C ASP A 144 -12.70 4.20 -6.92
N THR A 145 -12.00 3.81 -7.98
CA THR A 145 -12.23 2.53 -8.69
C THR A 145 -11.39 1.38 -8.14
N LEU A 146 -10.34 1.65 -7.34
CA LEU A 146 -9.50 0.61 -6.74
C LEU A 146 -10.31 -0.24 -5.76
N LYS A 147 -10.35 -1.54 -6.02
CA LYS A 147 -11.02 -2.55 -5.19
C LYS A 147 -10.06 -3.60 -4.66
N HIS A 148 -9.02 -3.94 -5.42
CA HIS A 148 -8.13 -5.05 -5.09
C HIS A 148 -6.67 -4.60 -5.10
N VAL A 149 -5.93 -4.91 -4.04
CA VAL A 149 -4.47 -4.71 -3.98
C VAL A 149 -3.82 -6.06 -3.73
N PHE A 150 -2.91 -6.46 -4.62
CA PHE A 150 -2.17 -7.71 -4.54
C PHE A 150 -0.69 -7.44 -4.28
N PHE A 151 -0.09 -8.26 -3.41
CA PHE A 151 1.36 -8.44 -3.35
C PHE A 151 1.67 -9.84 -3.86
N LEU A 152 2.52 -9.91 -4.88
CA LEU A 152 3.01 -11.15 -5.45
C LEU A 152 4.32 -11.54 -4.77
N ASP A 153 4.65 -12.84 -4.79
CA ASP A 153 5.94 -13.38 -4.33
C ASP A 153 6.42 -12.76 -3.01
N VAL A 154 5.60 -12.87 -1.95
CA VAL A 154 5.87 -12.18 -0.69
C VAL A 154 7.11 -12.76 0.00
N ILE A 155 8.17 -11.96 0.03
CA ILE A 155 9.44 -12.28 0.71
C ILE A 155 9.76 -11.37 1.91
N ASN A 156 8.86 -10.46 2.28
CA ASN A 156 9.07 -9.57 3.42
C ASN A 156 9.08 -10.36 4.72
N GLU A 157 10.20 -10.38 5.44
CA GLU A 157 10.40 -11.20 6.65
C GLU A 157 9.27 -11.07 7.68
N ASP A 158 8.86 -9.84 8.04
CA ASP A 158 7.79 -9.63 9.02
C ASP A 158 6.45 -10.27 8.60
N THR A 159 6.10 -10.16 7.31
CA THR A 159 4.89 -10.76 6.77
C THR A 159 5.04 -12.28 6.59
N VAL A 160 6.20 -12.74 6.09
CA VAL A 160 6.52 -14.17 5.89
C VAL A 160 6.47 -14.94 7.20
N GLU A 161 7.17 -14.47 8.23
CA GLU A 161 7.16 -15.09 9.55
C GLU A 161 5.74 -15.22 10.08
N PHE A 162 4.94 -14.14 10.00
CA PHE A 162 3.56 -14.19 10.48
C PHE A 162 2.72 -15.25 9.75
N VAL A 163 2.80 -15.28 8.41
CA VAL A 163 2.01 -16.21 7.58
C VAL A 163 2.44 -17.66 7.85
N LEU A 164 3.74 -17.95 7.83
CA LEU A 164 4.25 -19.30 8.05
C LEU A 164 3.87 -19.81 9.45
N ASP A 165 4.10 -18.99 10.48
CA ASP A 165 3.97 -19.43 11.88
C ASP A 165 2.52 -19.46 12.38
N ASN A 166 1.60 -18.70 11.76
CA ASN A 166 0.24 -18.52 12.31
C ASN A 166 -0.89 -18.88 11.33
N ILE A 167 -0.60 -18.94 10.03
CA ILE A 167 -1.60 -19.25 9.01
C ILE A 167 -1.34 -20.65 8.45
N PHE A 168 -0.09 -20.94 8.07
CA PHE A 168 0.27 -22.24 7.51
C PHE A 168 0.68 -23.27 8.56
N ALA A 169 0.95 -22.87 9.82
CA ALA A 169 1.42 -23.78 10.87
C ALA A 169 0.52 -25.01 11.12
N GLU A 170 -0.79 -24.86 10.94
CA GLU A 170 -1.76 -25.95 11.12
C GLU A 170 -2.19 -26.60 9.80
N ASP A 171 -1.67 -26.13 8.65
CA ASP A 171 -2.05 -26.65 7.35
C ASP A 171 -1.33 -27.97 7.05
N ARG A 172 -2.09 -29.05 7.12
CA ARG A 172 -1.62 -30.41 6.81
C ARG A 172 -1.76 -30.78 5.34
N ARG A 173 -2.24 -29.88 4.48
CA ARG A 173 -2.40 -30.18 3.05
C ARG A 173 -1.04 -30.37 2.36
N PRO A 174 -0.97 -31.23 1.33
CA PRO A 174 0.26 -31.50 0.59
C PRO A 174 0.88 -30.21 0.05
N ASP A 175 2.22 -30.18 0.07
CA ASP A 175 2.98 -29.09 -0.55
C ASP A 175 2.69 -29.04 -2.05
N GLY A 176 2.45 -27.84 -2.59
CA GLY A 176 2.05 -27.64 -3.99
C GLY A 176 0.55 -27.55 -4.25
N SER A 177 -0.31 -27.62 -3.23
CA SER A 177 -1.73 -27.28 -3.39
C SER A 177 -1.93 -25.76 -3.38
N ARG A 178 -2.60 -25.21 -4.41
CA ARG A 178 -3.12 -23.84 -4.38
C ARG A 178 -4.26 -23.75 -3.38
N VAL A 179 -4.11 -22.87 -2.41
CA VAL A 179 -5.05 -22.74 -1.30
C VAL A 179 -5.23 -21.27 -0.95
N GLU A 180 -6.47 -20.90 -0.66
CA GLU A 180 -6.82 -19.57 -0.16
C GLU A 180 -7.23 -19.61 1.31
N TYR A 181 -6.79 -18.60 2.05
CA TYR A 181 -7.24 -18.34 3.41
C TYR A 181 -7.86 -16.96 3.50
N HIS A 182 -9.14 -16.92 3.85
CA HIS A 182 -9.92 -15.69 3.88
C HIS A 182 -10.07 -15.18 5.30
N PHE A 183 -9.73 -13.92 5.51
CA PHE A 183 -9.85 -13.24 6.80
C PHE A 183 -10.68 -11.97 6.62
N VAL A 184 -11.62 -11.75 7.53
CA VAL A 184 -12.49 -10.56 7.53
C VAL A 184 -12.38 -9.80 8.86
N PRO A 185 -12.75 -8.50 8.91
CA PRO A 185 -12.82 -7.73 10.14
C PRO A 185 -13.52 -8.47 11.28
N GLY A 186 -12.98 -8.31 12.49
CA GLY A 186 -13.43 -9.01 13.70
C GLY A 186 -12.53 -10.19 14.10
N GLN A 187 -11.76 -10.74 13.16
CA GLN A 187 -10.83 -11.84 13.44
C GLN A 187 -9.46 -11.32 13.87
N SER A 188 -8.84 -11.94 14.89
CA SER A 188 -7.47 -11.58 15.31
C SER A 188 -6.44 -11.73 14.18
N LYS A 189 -6.55 -12.79 13.36
CA LYS A 189 -5.67 -13.02 12.20
C LYS A 189 -5.79 -11.93 11.15
N PHE A 190 -7.00 -11.42 10.90
CA PHE A 190 -7.23 -10.30 9.99
C PHE A 190 -6.46 -9.06 10.45
N TYR A 191 -6.62 -8.67 11.72
CA TYR A 191 -5.93 -7.50 12.27
C TYR A 191 -4.42 -7.71 12.31
N ALA A 192 -3.95 -8.90 12.64
CA ALA A 192 -2.52 -9.20 12.64
C ALA A 192 -1.92 -9.09 11.22
N LEU A 193 -2.58 -9.64 10.20
CA LEU A 193 -2.19 -9.46 8.80
C LEU A 193 -2.15 -7.99 8.39
N LEU A 194 -3.19 -7.23 8.71
CA LEU A 194 -3.27 -5.79 8.44
C LEU A 194 -2.17 -4.99 9.16
N GLY A 195 -1.68 -5.50 10.30
CA GLY A 195 -0.60 -4.90 11.08
C GLY A 195 0.82 -5.30 10.66
N THR A 196 0.99 -6.30 9.79
CA THR A 196 2.30 -6.62 9.19
C THR A 196 2.82 -5.45 8.34
N LYS A 197 4.10 -5.48 7.94
CA LYS A 197 4.69 -4.46 7.06
C LYS A 197 3.86 -4.29 5.78
N LEU A 198 3.59 -5.35 5.02
CA LEU A 198 2.78 -5.24 3.80
C LEU A 198 1.31 -4.85 4.07
N GLY A 199 0.69 -5.39 5.12
CA GLY A 199 -0.65 -4.97 5.51
C GLY A 199 -0.72 -3.48 5.86
N SER A 200 0.31 -2.95 6.53
CA SER A 200 0.40 -1.55 6.91
C SER A 200 0.55 -0.62 5.70
N VAL A 201 1.15 -1.10 4.60
CA VAL A 201 1.19 -0.37 3.32
C VAL A 201 -0.23 -0.17 2.80
N VAL A 202 -1.07 -1.21 2.76
CA VAL A 202 -2.45 -1.10 2.26
C VAL A 202 -3.33 -0.29 3.21
N ALA A 203 -3.19 -0.49 4.51
CA ALA A 203 -3.90 0.31 5.49
C ALA A 203 -3.55 1.81 5.36
N SER A 204 -2.27 2.12 5.17
CA SER A 204 -1.81 3.50 4.96
C SER A 204 -2.25 4.04 3.60
N LEU A 205 -2.31 3.20 2.56
CA LEU A 205 -2.89 3.55 1.27
C LEU A 205 -4.36 3.96 1.45
N VAL A 206 -5.18 3.14 2.12
CA VAL A 206 -6.60 3.46 2.35
C VAL A 206 -6.75 4.79 3.10
N LEU A 207 -5.96 5.00 4.17
CA LEU A 207 -6.00 6.23 4.96
C LEU A 207 -5.49 7.47 4.20
N GLY A 208 -4.50 7.30 3.33
CA GLY A 208 -3.94 8.37 2.50
C GLY A 208 -4.80 8.72 1.28
N ALA A 209 -5.46 7.71 0.70
CA ALA A 209 -6.18 7.78 -0.56
C ALA A 209 -7.67 8.12 -0.42
N TYR A 210 -8.32 7.74 0.68
CA TYR A 210 -9.75 8.00 0.92
C TYR A 210 -10.03 8.86 2.17
N PRO A 211 -11.08 9.69 2.16
CA PRO A 211 -11.54 10.32 3.40
C PRO A 211 -11.83 9.22 4.43
N ARG A 212 -11.50 9.48 5.70
CA ARG A 212 -11.83 8.52 6.77
C ARG A 212 -13.35 8.33 6.80
N GLY A 213 -13.78 7.13 7.15
CA GLY A 213 -15.19 6.74 7.19
C GLY A 213 -15.79 6.41 5.82
N THR A 214 -15.03 6.42 4.72
CA THR A 214 -15.58 6.09 3.38
C THR A 214 -15.13 4.75 2.83
N ARG A 215 -13.90 4.31 3.14
CA ARG A 215 -13.32 3.05 2.66
C ARG A 215 -12.63 2.31 3.79
N HIS A 216 -12.59 0.98 3.68
CA HIS A 216 -11.82 0.12 4.57
C HIS A 216 -11.37 -1.13 3.83
N VAL A 217 -10.36 -1.81 4.37
CA VAL A 217 -10.05 -3.19 3.96
C VAL A 217 -11.15 -4.10 4.50
N SER A 218 -11.92 -4.74 3.62
CA SER A 218 -13.04 -5.61 3.99
C SER A 218 -12.64 -7.08 4.06
N GLN A 219 -11.58 -7.47 3.36
CA GLN A 219 -11.07 -8.84 3.36
C GLN A 219 -9.57 -8.86 3.08
N ILE A 220 -8.89 -9.83 3.67
CA ILE A 220 -7.52 -10.20 3.33
C ILE A 220 -7.51 -11.67 2.94
N VAL A 221 -6.97 -11.98 1.78
CA VAL A 221 -6.78 -13.35 1.31
C VAL A 221 -5.29 -13.65 1.25
N VAL A 222 -4.90 -14.79 1.82
CA VAL A 222 -3.55 -15.34 1.68
C VAL A 222 -3.61 -16.47 0.66
N HIS A 223 -2.89 -16.30 -0.43
CA HIS A 223 -2.79 -17.26 -1.53
C HIS A 223 -1.56 -18.11 -1.32
N ARG A 224 -1.72 -19.37 -0.89
CA ARG A 224 -0.59 -20.31 -0.84
C ARG A 224 -0.37 -20.86 -2.24
N GLU A 225 0.82 -20.61 -2.78
CA GLU A 225 1.24 -21.08 -4.09
C GLU A 225 2.18 -22.29 -3.98
N VAL A 226 2.51 -22.87 -5.13
CA VAL A 226 3.49 -23.97 -5.22
C VAL A 226 4.88 -23.44 -4.80
N GLN A 227 5.73 -24.29 -4.21
CA GLN A 227 7.12 -23.99 -3.85
C GLN A 227 7.32 -22.96 -2.72
N ARG A 228 6.38 -22.85 -1.78
CA ARG A 228 6.42 -21.94 -0.61
C ARG A 228 6.41 -20.44 -0.94
N CYS A 229 6.07 -20.09 -2.17
CA CYS A 229 5.69 -18.72 -2.49
C CYS A 229 4.24 -18.51 -2.01
N PHE A 230 3.91 -17.29 -1.62
CA PHE A 230 2.54 -16.94 -1.32
C PHE A 230 2.27 -15.49 -1.71
N GLY A 231 1.04 -15.23 -2.13
CA GLY A 231 0.52 -13.92 -2.43
C GLY A 231 -0.38 -13.39 -1.33
N LEU A 232 -0.56 -12.08 -1.29
CA LEU A 232 -1.58 -11.43 -0.46
C LEU A 232 -2.51 -10.61 -1.32
N GLN A 233 -3.81 -10.73 -1.07
CA GLN A 233 -4.85 -9.88 -1.65
C GLN A 233 -5.54 -9.11 -0.53
N PHE A 234 -5.77 -7.84 -0.76
CA PHE A 234 -6.52 -6.95 0.10
C PHE A 234 -7.68 -6.35 -0.68
N ASP A 235 -8.89 -6.62 -0.23
CA ASP A 235 -10.10 -6.07 -0.83
C ASP A 235 -10.53 -4.80 -0.09
N ILE A 236 -10.91 -3.78 -0.85
CA ILE A 236 -11.26 -2.45 -0.35
C ILE A 236 -12.71 -2.14 -0.72
N ASP A 237 -13.54 -1.96 0.31
CA ASP A 237 -14.97 -1.67 0.14
C ASP A 237 -15.38 -0.30 0.68
N THR A 238 -16.52 0.19 0.17
CA THR A 238 -17.21 1.34 0.75
C THR A 238 -17.71 1.00 2.15
N ILE A 239 -17.60 1.98 3.05
CA ILE A 239 -18.34 1.96 4.31
C ILE A 239 -19.72 2.54 4.00
N PRO A 240 -20.83 1.82 4.24
CA PRO A 240 -22.16 2.35 4.05
C PRO A 240 -22.34 3.61 4.90
N ALA A 241 -22.79 4.71 4.30
CA ALA A 241 -23.17 5.88 5.07
C ALA A 241 -24.29 5.49 6.04
N SER A 242 -24.18 5.86 7.31
CA SER A 242 -25.31 5.73 8.23
C SER A 242 -26.48 6.52 7.63
N PRO A 243 -27.69 5.96 7.53
CA PRO A 243 -28.84 6.72 7.06
C PRO A 243 -29.00 7.96 7.93
N PRO A 244 -29.38 9.12 7.34
CA PRO A 244 -29.70 10.29 8.15
C PRO A 244 -30.77 9.87 9.18
N PRO A 245 -30.68 10.36 10.42
CA PRO A 245 -31.74 10.10 11.39
C PRO A 245 -33.08 10.49 10.77
N PRO A 246 -34.14 9.68 10.92
CA PRO A 246 -35.45 10.05 10.42
C PRO A 246 -35.78 11.42 11.02
N TYR A 247 -36.08 12.39 10.16
CA TYR A 247 -36.46 13.73 10.53
C TYR A 247 -37.39 13.66 11.74
N SER A 248 -36.88 14.04 12.91
CA SER A 248 -37.73 14.38 14.03
C SER A 248 -38.60 15.52 13.54
N ALA A 249 -39.89 15.24 13.37
CA ALA A 249 -40.90 16.24 13.10
C ALA A 249 -40.70 17.37 14.13
N LEU A 250 -40.18 18.51 13.66
CA LEU A 250 -40.17 19.72 14.47
C LEU A 250 -41.65 20.06 14.75
N PRO A 251 -42.07 20.17 16.02
CA PRO A 251 -43.38 20.68 16.35
C PRO A 251 -43.46 22.13 15.83
N GLY A 252 -44.55 22.43 15.13
CA GLY A 252 -44.76 23.73 14.50
C GLY A 252 -44.55 24.90 15.47
N GLY A 253 -43.56 25.72 15.18
CA GLY A 253 -43.39 27.05 15.76
C GLY A 253 -43.86 28.12 14.77
N LYS A 254 -45.04 28.69 15.04
CA LYS A 254 -45.56 29.86 14.33
C LYS A 254 -44.75 31.13 14.69
N HIS A 255 -44.70 32.06 13.73
CA HIS A 255 -44.27 33.47 13.83
C HIS A 255 -42.75 33.69 13.98
N LYS A 256 -42.11 34.69 13.36
CA LYS A 256 -42.55 36.03 12.97
C LYS A 256 -41.55 36.60 11.93
N ARG A 257 -42.03 37.28 10.89
CA ARG A 257 -41.21 38.12 9.99
C ARG A 257 -40.73 39.39 10.73
N PRO A 258 -39.57 39.93 10.35
CA PRO A 258 -39.51 41.32 9.86
C PRO A 258 -38.72 41.38 8.53
N ARG A 259 -39.25 41.94 7.44
CA ARG A 259 -39.32 43.38 7.07
C ARG A 259 -37.98 44.14 7.20
N GLY A 260 -37.29 44.24 6.06
CA GLY A 260 -36.82 45.50 5.44
C GLY A 260 -35.68 46.27 6.09
N GLY A 261 -34.61 46.49 5.32
CA GLY A 261 -33.57 47.47 5.62
C GLY A 261 -32.48 47.46 4.54
N ASP A 262 -32.57 48.44 3.64
CA ASP A 262 -31.72 48.70 2.48
C ASP A 262 -30.30 49.18 2.83
N GLY A 263 -29.37 48.97 1.88
CA GLY A 263 -28.26 49.88 1.52
C GLY A 263 -27.02 49.94 2.42
N ASN A 264 -25.84 49.59 1.92
CA ASN A 264 -24.98 50.55 1.20
C ASN A 264 -23.67 49.90 0.67
N GLU A 265 -23.23 50.40 -0.48
CA GLU A 265 -21.91 50.20 -1.11
C GLU A 265 -20.76 50.80 -0.30
N SER A 266 -19.57 50.21 -0.44
CA SER A 266 -18.20 50.78 -0.47
C SER A 266 -17.24 49.57 -0.49
N ASP A 267 -16.69 49.16 -1.63
CA ASP A 267 -15.43 49.66 -2.23
C ASP A 267 -14.33 49.93 -1.20
N ASP A 268 -13.42 48.97 -1.03
CA ASP A 268 -12.00 49.27 -0.80
C ASP A 268 -11.12 48.06 -1.17
N GLY A 269 -10.15 48.33 -2.04
CA GLY A 269 -9.15 47.37 -2.50
C GLY A 269 -8.06 47.18 -1.45
N GLY A 270 -7.80 45.93 -1.09
CA GLY A 270 -6.72 45.56 -0.18
C GLY A 270 -6.04 44.27 -0.60
N GLU A 271 -4.94 44.39 -1.32
CA GLU A 271 -4.00 43.31 -1.64
C GLU A 271 -3.48 42.61 -0.36
N PRO A 272 -3.52 41.27 -0.24
CA PRO A 272 -2.99 40.60 0.94
C PRO A 272 -1.46 40.43 0.83
N PRO A 273 -0.70 40.59 1.93
CA PRO A 273 0.75 40.56 1.91
C PRO A 273 1.29 39.14 1.68
N LYS A 274 2.29 39.03 0.79
CA LYS A 274 3.09 37.84 0.51
C LYS A 274 3.76 37.31 1.79
N LYS A 275 3.16 36.30 2.44
CA LYS A 275 3.82 35.55 3.52
C LYS A 275 4.91 34.64 2.94
N ARG A 276 6.17 35.02 3.17
CA ARG A 276 7.36 34.16 3.02
C ARG A 276 7.10 32.83 3.75
N ARG A 277 7.05 31.72 3.01
CA ARG A 277 7.13 30.37 3.56
C ARG A 277 8.50 30.22 4.24
N LYS A 278 8.53 30.23 5.57
CA LYS A 278 9.67 29.73 6.34
C LYS A 278 9.74 28.21 6.12
N SER A 279 10.82 27.76 5.52
CA SER A 279 11.17 26.34 5.36
C SER A 279 11.08 25.64 6.72
N ALA A 280 10.23 24.61 6.79
CA ALA A 280 10.17 23.75 7.96
C ALA A 280 11.48 22.96 8.05
N ASN A 281 12.16 23.10 9.20
CA ASN A 281 13.39 22.41 9.57
C ASN A 281 13.13 20.88 9.65
N PRO A 282 13.91 19.99 8.98
CA PRO A 282 13.59 18.56 8.91
C PRO A 282 13.91 17.75 10.18
N ASN A 283 14.54 18.36 11.19
CA ASN A 283 15.06 17.62 12.34
C ASN A 283 14.08 17.56 13.52
N ARG A 284 12.99 16.79 13.38
CA ARG A 284 12.16 16.36 14.53
C ARG A 284 12.34 14.86 14.77
N ASN A 285 13.00 14.55 15.89
CA ASN A 285 12.99 13.30 16.66
C ASN A 285 12.41 12.08 15.94
N TYR A 286 13.27 11.36 15.23
CA TYR A 286 12.98 10.04 14.68
C TYR A 286 13.32 8.99 15.75
N ASP A 287 12.35 8.14 16.10
CA ASP A 287 12.60 6.94 16.89
C ASP A 287 13.44 5.97 16.04
N PRO A 288 14.67 5.62 16.45
CA PRO A 288 15.55 4.76 15.68
C PRO A 288 15.02 3.33 15.49
N SER A 289 13.99 2.92 16.25
CA SER A 289 13.31 1.63 16.07
C SER A 289 12.17 1.66 15.03
N TYR A 290 11.72 2.85 14.59
CA TYR A 290 10.58 3.00 13.69
C TYR A 290 11.00 2.97 12.21
N GLN A 291 10.90 1.80 11.56
CA GLN A 291 11.24 1.62 10.15
C GLN A 291 10.18 2.09 9.12
N GLY A 292 9.05 2.65 9.56
CA GLY A 292 7.93 3.03 8.68
C GLY A 292 7.30 1.84 7.93
N PRO A 293 6.24 2.07 7.11
CA PRO A 293 5.41 1.00 6.57
C PRO A 293 6.08 -0.04 5.67
N ALA A 294 7.28 0.20 5.11
CA ALA A 294 8.11 -0.81 4.44
C ALA A 294 9.36 -0.17 3.84
N ARG A 295 10.38 0.13 4.66
CA ARG A 295 11.70 0.55 4.12
C ARG A 295 12.63 -0.61 3.76
N ARG A 296 12.34 -1.86 4.15
CA ARG A 296 13.19 -3.01 3.81
C ARG A 296 12.35 -4.26 3.61
N THR A 297 12.49 -4.85 2.42
CA THR A 297 11.77 -6.05 1.94
C THR A 297 12.72 -7.12 1.43
N ARG A 298 14.04 -6.89 1.44
CA ARG A 298 15.04 -7.94 1.21
C ARG A 298 15.94 -8.06 2.43
N GLY A 299 15.78 -9.14 3.17
CA GLY A 299 16.78 -9.62 4.13
C GLY A 299 18.06 -10.03 3.41
N GLN A 300 19.18 -10.03 4.12
CA GLN A 300 20.53 -10.38 3.66
C GLN A 300 20.70 -11.84 3.18
N ALA A 301 19.64 -12.58 2.88
CA ALA A 301 19.71 -13.99 2.50
C ALA A 301 20.17 -14.27 1.05
N ALA A 302 20.52 -13.25 0.26
CA ALA A 302 21.05 -13.42 -1.09
C ALA A 302 22.59 -13.47 -1.18
N ALA A 303 23.31 -13.48 -0.06
CA ALA A 303 24.77 -13.67 -0.05
C ALA A 303 25.19 -15.14 -0.07
N SER A 304 24.25 -16.11 -0.05
CA SER A 304 24.60 -17.53 -0.14
C SER A 304 24.44 -18.07 -1.56
N LYS A 305 25.58 -18.15 -2.25
CA LYS A 305 25.87 -18.91 -3.48
C LYS A 305 25.31 -18.34 -4.79
N ILE A 306 25.91 -17.23 -5.24
CA ILE A 306 26.23 -17.12 -6.67
C ILE A 306 27.29 -18.19 -6.95
N VAL A 307 26.85 -19.31 -7.53
CA VAL A 307 27.76 -20.25 -8.17
C VAL A 307 28.51 -19.45 -9.25
N LYS A 308 29.83 -19.29 -9.07
CA LYS A 308 30.73 -18.75 -10.08
C LYS A 308 30.54 -19.59 -11.35
N LEU A 309 29.78 -19.09 -12.32
CA LEU A 309 29.80 -19.60 -13.68
C LEU A 309 31.19 -19.28 -14.25
N PRO A 310 32.00 -20.29 -14.63
CA PRO A 310 33.30 -20.02 -15.23
C PRO A 310 33.08 -19.33 -16.57
N LEU A 311 33.67 -18.15 -16.72
CA LEU A 311 33.81 -17.49 -18.00
C LEU A 311 34.49 -18.45 -18.99
N ARG A 312 33.75 -18.91 -20.00
CA ARG A 312 34.33 -19.64 -21.12
C ARG A 312 35.31 -18.71 -21.84
N PRO A 313 36.56 -19.11 -22.09
CA PRO A 313 37.45 -18.33 -22.93
C PRO A 313 36.90 -18.28 -24.36
N ARG A 314 36.79 -17.08 -24.93
CA ARG A 314 36.54 -16.87 -26.36
C ARG A 314 37.70 -17.49 -27.13
N LYS A 315 37.43 -18.48 -27.98
CA LYS A 315 38.39 -18.94 -28.98
C LYS A 315 38.68 -17.78 -29.94
N PRO A 316 39.95 -17.50 -30.27
CA PRO A 316 40.28 -16.56 -31.33
C PRO A 316 39.83 -17.12 -32.67
N THR A 317 39.14 -16.30 -33.44
CA THR A 317 38.91 -16.47 -34.89
C THR A 317 40.26 -16.48 -35.60
N GLU A 318 40.67 -17.63 -36.11
CA GLU A 318 41.70 -17.72 -37.14
C GLU A 318 41.14 -17.14 -38.44
N GLY A 319 41.76 -16.05 -38.88
CA GLY A 319 41.57 -15.47 -40.19
C GLY A 319 42.46 -16.16 -41.23
N ALA A 320 41.88 -16.24 -42.43
CA ALA A 320 42.50 -16.38 -43.74
C ALA A 320 44.02 -16.11 -43.83
N LEU A 321 44.73 -17.10 -44.40
CA LEU A 321 45.44 -17.01 -45.69
C LEU A 321 45.79 -18.42 -46.18
#